data_AF-A0A3B8XJ91-F1
#
_entry.id   AF-A0A3B8XJ91-F1
#
_cell.length_a   1.000
_cell.length_b   1.000
_cell.length_c   1.000
_cell.angle_alpha   90.00
_cell.angle_beta   90.00
_cell.angle_gamma   90.00
#
_symmetry.space_group_name_H-M   'P 1'
#
loop_
_entity.id
_entity.type
_entity.pdbx_description
1 polymer ?
#
loop_
_entity_poly.entity_id
_entity_poly.type
_entity_poly.pdbx_seq_one_letter_code
_entity_poly.pdbx_strand_id
1 'polypeptide(L)'
;MTGFDRALGLRALALHQFVYEISGGRIGKRIGKAPMLLLRTTGRKSGVPRTAALLYHRDGGNYVVVGSKGGSDLPPAWLLNLE
;
A
#
# COMPACT_ATOMS: atom_id res chain seq x y z
N MET A 1 3.10 0.79 22.07
CA MET A 1 2.02 0.44 21.13
C MET A 1 1.57 -0.96 21.46
N THR A 2 0.33 -1.15 21.88
CA THR A 2 -0.18 -2.49 22.25
C THR A 2 -0.51 -3.30 20.99
N GLY A 3 -0.67 -4.62 21.11
CA GLY A 3 -1.09 -5.47 19.99
C GLY A 3 -2.47 -5.10 19.43
N PHE A 4 -3.36 -4.58 20.29
CA PHE A 4 -4.69 -4.10 19.92
C PHE A 4 -4.62 -2.86 19.01
N ASP A 5 -3.77 -1.89 19.35
CA ASP A 5 -3.58 -0.66 18.55
C ASP A 5 -3.07 -1.00 17.13
N ARG A 6 -2.16 -1.97 17.03
CA ARG A 6 -1.61 -2.41 15.75
C ARG A 6 -2.67 -3.09 14.88
N ALA A 7 -3.51 -3.94 15.46
CA ALA A 7 -4.58 -4.61 14.72
C ALA A 7 -5.62 -3.61 14.21
N LEU A 8 -5.99 -2.62 15.03
CA LEU A 8 -6.88 -1.54 14.62
C LEU A 8 -6.28 -0.73 13.47
N GLY A 9 -5.00 -0.37 13.57
CA GLY A 9 -4.29 0.34 12.50
C GLY A 9 -4.25 -0.42 11.18
N LEU A 10 -3.96 -1.72 11.21
CA LEU A 10 -3.96 -2.56 10.01
C LEU A 10 -5.35 -2.67 9.36
N ARG A 11 -6.41 -2.76 10.17
CA ARG A 11 -7.79 -2.75 9.65
C ARG A 11 -8.17 -1.42 9.03
N ALA A 12 -7.76 -0.30 9.63
CA ALA A 12 -7.97 1.03 9.06
C ALA A 12 -7.26 1.20 7.72
N LEU A 13 -6.02 0.71 7.59
CA LEU A 13 -5.28 0.72 6.33
C LEU A 13 -5.93 -0.17 5.26
N ALA A 14 -6.44 -1.35 5.63
CA ALA A 14 -7.17 -2.22 4.72
C ALA A 14 -8.48 -1.56 4.24
N LEU A 15 -9.21 -0.89 5.13
CA LEU A 15 -10.42 -0.14 4.78
C LEU A 15 -10.10 1.04 3.85
N HIS A 16 -9.02 1.78 4.13
CA HIS A 16 -8.55 2.86 3.25
C HIS A 16 -8.28 2.34 1.85
N GLN A 17 -7.52 1.25 1.71
CA GLN A 17 -7.24 0.64 0.42
C GLN A 17 -8.53 0.23 -0.30
N PHE A 18 -9.43 -0.47 0.39
CA PHE A 18 -10.71 -0.90 -0.18
C PHE A 18 -11.52 0.28 -0.74
N VAL A 19 -11.72 1.34 0.05
CA VAL A 19 -12.43 2.56 -0.38
C VAL A 19 -11.70 3.22 -1.56
N TYR A 20 -10.38 3.24 -1.54
CA TYR A 20 -9.59 3.83 -2.61
C TYR A 20 -9.76 3.09 -3.94
N GLU A 21 -9.81 1.76 -3.89
CA GLU A 21 -10.08 0.91 -5.05
C GLU A 21 -11.51 1.08 -5.58
N ILE A 22 -12.54 0.89 -4.74
CA ILE A 22 -13.94 0.89 -5.21
C ILE A 22 -14.41 2.26 -5.71
N SER A 23 -13.81 3.35 -5.22
CA SER A 23 -14.13 4.70 -5.68
C SER A 23 -13.54 5.03 -7.06
N GLY A 24 -12.77 4.11 -7.67
CA GLY A 24 -12.02 4.37 -8.89
C GLY A 24 -10.94 5.42 -8.67
N GLY A 25 -10.38 5.48 -7.47
CA GLY A 25 -9.39 6.47 -7.09
C GLY A 25 -9.95 7.83 -6.68
N ARG A 26 -11.26 8.05 -6.61
CA ARG A 26 -11.84 9.37 -6.27
C ARG A 26 -11.71 9.71 -4.79
N ILE A 27 -11.80 8.71 -3.91
CA ILE A 27 -11.68 8.84 -2.45
C ILE A 27 -10.44 8.07 -2.01
N GLY A 28 -9.67 8.55 -1.04
CA GLY A 28 -8.49 7.83 -0.53
C GLY A 28 -7.15 8.19 -1.20
N LYS A 29 -7.13 9.17 -2.12
CA LYS A 29 -5.87 9.71 -2.73
C LYS A 29 -4.87 10.25 -1.72
N ARG A 30 -5.29 10.52 -0.48
CA ARG A 30 -4.45 10.99 0.61
C ARG A 30 -4.87 10.35 1.93
N ILE A 31 -3.92 10.14 2.82
CA ILE A 31 -4.15 9.93 4.26
C ILE A 31 -3.56 11.16 4.97
N GLY A 32 -4.42 12.02 5.53
CA GLY A 32 -4.00 13.35 5.97
C GLY A 32 -3.38 14.14 4.81
N LYS A 33 -2.14 14.60 4.96
CA LYS A 33 -1.38 15.30 3.91
C LYS A 33 -0.58 14.38 2.98
N ALA A 34 -0.49 13.10 3.33
CA ALA A 34 0.36 12.13 2.66
C ALA A 34 -0.32 11.60 1.38
N PRO A 35 0.28 11.76 0.18
CA PRO A 35 -0.33 11.29 -1.06
C PRO A 35 -0.19 9.78 -1.21
N MET A 36 -1.26 9.13 -1.68
CA MET A 36 -1.36 7.68 -1.82
C MET A 36 -1.55 7.29 -3.28
N LEU A 37 -0.98 6.18 -3.70
CA LEU A 37 -1.26 5.52 -4.98
C LEU A 37 -1.68 4.07 -4.76
N LEU A 38 -2.24 3.46 -5.80
CA LEU A 38 -2.56 2.03 -5.84
C LEU A 38 -1.57 1.34 -6.77
N LEU A 39 -0.67 0.54 -6.19
CA LEU A 39 0.23 -0.32 -6.95
C LEU A 39 -0.47 -1.65 -7.21
N ARG A 40 -0.74 -1.94 -8.49
CA ARG A 40 -1.26 -3.25 -8.92
C ARG A 40 -0.10 -4.13 -9.34
N THR A 41 -0.06 -5.35 -8.82
CA THR A 41 0.95 -6.37 -9.12
C THR A 41 0.28 -7.73 -9.32
N THR A 42 1.02 -8.67 -9.90
CA THR A 42 0.61 -10.08 -9.96
C THR A 42 1.41 -10.85 -8.91
N GLY A 43 0.75 -11.64 -8.07
CA GLY A 43 1.45 -12.42 -7.05
C GLY A 43 2.42 -13.41 -7.67
N ARG A 44 3.74 -13.24 -7.46
CA ARG A 44 4.78 -14.03 -8.17
C ARG A 44 4.66 -15.55 -8.04
N LYS A 45 4.14 -16.01 -6.90
CA LYS A 45 3.93 -17.44 -6.63
C LYS A 45 2.56 -17.95 -7.07
N SER A 46 1.55 -17.08 -7.05
CA SER A 46 0.14 -17.51 -7.19
C SER A 46 -0.52 -17.07 -8.50
N GLY A 47 0.08 -16.15 -9.26
CA GLY A 47 -0.54 -15.55 -10.45
C GLY A 47 -1.75 -14.65 -10.17
N VAL A 48 -2.12 -14.43 -8.90
CA VAL A 48 -3.34 -13.71 -8.53
C VAL A 48 -3.07 -12.21 -8.50
N PRO A 49 -3.96 -11.36 -9.07
CA PRO A 49 -3.86 -9.90 -8.95
C PRO A 49 -3.86 -9.45 -7.49
N ARG A 50 -2.96 -8.52 -7.15
CA ARG A 50 -2.81 -7.91 -5.82
C ARG A 50 -2.73 -6.40 -5.96
N THR A 51 -3.39 -5.69 -5.04
CA THR A 51 -3.26 -4.24 -4.91
C THR A 51 -2.61 -3.91 -3.57
N ALA A 52 -1.71 -2.92 -3.58
CA ALA A 52 -1.19 -2.28 -2.38
C ALA A 52 -1.41 -0.77 -2.44
N ALA A 53 -2.05 -0.19 -1.42
CA ALA A 53 -2.10 1.26 -1.25
C ALA A 53 -0.79 1.75 -0.62
N LEU A 54 -0.04 2.59 -1.33
CA LEU A 54 1.30 3.02 -0.93
C LEU A 54 1.38 4.55 -0.85
N LEU A 55 2.07 5.03 0.18
CA LEU A 55 2.60 6.38 0.19
C LEU A 55 3.61 6.53 -0.95
N TYR A 56 3.59 7.66 -1.65
CA TYR A 56 4.58 7.94 -2.67
C TYR A 56 5.11 9.37 -2.63
N HIS A 57 6.24 9.58 -3.28
CA HIS A 57 6.78 10.88 -3.63
C HIS A 57 6.94 11.00 -5.15
N ARG A 58 6.95 12.22 -5.69
CA ARG A 58 7.27 12.46 -7.10
C ARG A 58 8.68 13.00 -7.22
N ASP A 59 9.48 12.34 -8.03
CA ASP A 59 10.80 12.83 -8.44
C ASP A 59 10.80 13.05 -9.95
N GLY A 60 10.60 14.31 -10.36
CA GLY A 60 10.32 14.66 -11.76
C GLY A 60 9.07 13.93 -12.28
N GLY A 61 9.25 13.13 -13.34
CA GLY A 61 8.21 12.29 -13.93
C GLY A 61 8.00 10.94 -13.22
N ASN A 62 8.83 10.61 -12.22
CA ASN A 62 8.85 9.29 -11.59
C ASN A 62 8.02 9.26 -10.31
N TYR A 63 7.47 8.08 -10.02
CA TYR A 63 6.83 7.77 -8.74
C TYR A 63 7.82 6.98 -7.87
N VAL A 64 8.10 7.50 -6.68
CA VAL A 64 9.01 6.88 -5.71
C VAL A 64 8.18 6.32 -4.55
N VAL A 65 8.33 5.03 -4.26
CA VAL A 65 7.69 4.34 -3.14
C VAL A 65 8.75 3.68 -2.27
N VAL A 66 8.47 3.52 -0.98
CA VAL A 66 9.40 2.91 -0.03
C VAL A 66 9.00 1.46 0.23
N GLY A 67 9.93 0.53 0.03
CA GLY A 67 9.80 -0.91 0.30
C GLY A 67 9.67 -1.29 1.78
N SER A 68 8.93 -0.51 2.58
CA SER A 68 8.79 -0.72 4.02
C SER A 68 7.61 -1.64 4.35
N LYS A 69 7.81 -2.51 5.35
CA LYS A 69 6.78 -3.39 5.94
C LYS A 69 6.67 -3.15 7.44
N GLY A 70 6.64 -1.87 7.85
CA GLY A 70 6.49 -1.48 9.26
C GLY A 70 7.62 -1.98 10.15
N GLY A 71 8.87 -1.97 9.65
CA GLY A 71 10.06 -2.41 10.38
C GLY A 71 10.29 -3.92 10.42
N SER A 72 9.55 -4.71 9.64
CA SER A 72 9.81 -6.16 9.52
C SER A 72 11.14 -6.43 8.79
N ASP A 73 11.86 -7.47 9.25
CA ASP A 73 13.07 -8.00 8.56
C ASP A 73 12.78 -8.59 7.18
N LEU A 74 11.52 -8.90 6.89
CA LEU A 74 11.09 -9.45 5.62
C LEU A 74 10.57 -8.34 4.70
N PRO A 75 10.96 -8.34 3.41
CA PRO A 75 10.43 -7.39 2.46
C PRO A 75 8.90 -7.54 2.30
N PRO A 76 8.19 -6.46 1.91
CA PRO A 76 6.78 -6.55 1.59
C PRO A 76 6.56 -7.40 0.34
N ALA A 77 5.48 -8.18 0.32
CA ALA A 77 5.21 -9.10 -0.77
C ALA A 77 5.04 -8.41 -2.14
N TRP A 78 4.54 -7.17 -2.15
CA TRP A 78 4.40 -6.41 -3.40
C TRP A 78 5.76 -6.09 -4.03
N LEU A 79 6.82 -5.90 -3.24
CA LEU A 79 8.15 -5.62 -3.77
C LEU A 79 8.69 -6.86 -4.48
N LEU A 80 8.53 -8.01 -3.83
CA LEU A 80 8.91 -9.31 -4.39
C LEU A 80 8.13 -9.66 -5.67
N ASN A 81 6.96 -9.07 -5.89
CA ASN A 81 6.16 -9.29 -7.11
C ASN A 81 6.65 -8.46 -8.31
N LEU A 82 7.54 -7.48 -8.11
CA LEU A 82 8.09 -6.63 -9.17
C LEU A 82 9.39 -7.18 -9.78
N GLU A 83 9.95 -8.22 -9.16
CA GLU A 83 11.11 -8.97 -9.62
C GLU A 83 10.69 -10.08 -10.60
#